data_AF-A0A140GJY4-F1
#
_entry.id   AF-A0A140GJY4-F1
#
_cell.length_a   1.000
_cell.length_b   1.000
_cell.length_c   1.000
_cell.angle_alpha   90.00
_cell.angle_beta   90.00
_cell.angle_gamma   90.00
#
_symmetry.space_group_name_H-M   'P 1'
#
loop_
_entity.id
_entity.type
_entity.pdbx_description
1 polymer ?
#
loop_
_entity_poly.entity_id
_entity_poly.type
_entity_poly.pdbx_seq_one_letter_code
_entity_poly.pdbx_strand_id
1 'polypeptide(L)'
;WWDGEGSNGGKTKPKFFYAHSMKQSTISGLNVKNTPVQGFSINSATDLVLDSITIDNSAGDGDDGGHNTDAFDVGSSTGITISNADIKNQDDCLA
;
A
#
# COMPACT_ATOMS: atom_id res chain seq x y z
N TRP A 1 -6.45 -7.32 9.17
CA TRP A 1 -7.87 -7.67 8.99
C TRP A 1 -8.68 -6.62 9.69
N TRP A 2 -9.80 -6.21 9.09
CA TRP A 2 -10.54 -5.02 9.50
C TRP A 2 -11.40 -5.22 10.77
N ASP A 3 -11.37 -4.18 11.59
CA ASP A 3 -12.08 -4.02 12.87
C ASP A 3 -12.22 -2.52 13.21
N GLY A 4 -12.15 -1.63 12.21
CA GLY A 4 -12.22 -0.17 12.38
C GLY A 4 -10.99 0.50 12.97
N GLU A 5 -10.06 -0.26 13.59
CA GLU A 5 -8.94 0.31 14.34
C GLU A 5 -7.61 0.31 13.57
N GLY A 6 -7.55 -0.31 12.40
CA GLY A 6 -6.37 -0.28 11.52
C GLY A 6 -5.08 -0.70 12.24
N SER A 7 -3.98 0.03 12.07
CA SER A 7 -2.75 -0.19 12.82
C SER A 7 -2.71 0.50 14.19
N ASN A 8 -3.77 1.22 14.57
CA ASN A 8 -3.85 1.98 15.83
C ASN A 8 -4.29 1.13 17.03
N GLY A 9 -4.87 -0.06 16.79
CA GLY A 9 -5.39 -0.92 17.86
C GLY A 9 -5.99 -2.23 17.36
N GLY A 10 -6.79 -2.85 18.23
CA GLY A 10 -7.55 -4.06 17.94
C GLY A 10 -6.68 -5.27 17.65
N LYS A 11 -7.01 -6.00 16.59
CA LYS A 11 -6.21 -7.16 16.14
C LYS A 11 -4.85 -6.69 15.62
N THR A 12 -3.81 -7.50 15.79
CA THR A 12 -2.58 -7.35 15.01
C THR A 12 -2.85 -7.71 13.56
N LYS A 13 -2.52 -6.80 12.63
CA LYS A 13 -2.81 -6.91 11.20
C LYS A 13 -1.49 -6.87 10.41
N PRO A 14 -1.23 -7.81 9.49
CA PRO A 14 0.02 -7.81 8.74
C PRO A 14 0.00 -6.75 7.63
N LYS A 15 1.13 -6.09 7.41
CA LYS A 15 1.37 -5.29 6.20
C LYS A 15 1.35 -6.20 4.96
N PHE A 16 0.95 -5.66 3.81
CA PHE A 16 0.73 -6.47 2.61
C PHE A 16 2.02 -6.81 1.86
N PHE A 17 2.78 -5.82 1.37
CA PHE A 17 3.91 -6.07 0.47
C PHE A 17 5.12 -5.21 0.81
N TYR A 18 6.29 -5.83 0.98
CA TYR A 18 7.56 -5.14 1.23
C TYR A 18 8.38 -5.07 -0.06
N ALA A 19 8.40 -3.90 -0.69
CA ALA A 19 9.27 -3.57 -1.82
C ALA A 19 10.59 -2.97 -1.30
N HIS A 20 11.30 -3.73 -0.47
CA HIS A 20 12.49 -3.24 0.24
C HIS A 20 13.78 -3.55 -0.52
N SER A 21 14.74 -2.63 -0.48
CA SER A 21 16.08 -2.81 -1.08
C SER A 21 16.07 -3.12 -2.59
N MET A 22 15.00 -2.73 -3.29
CA MET A 22 14.87 -2.85 -4.74
C MET A 22 15.80 -1.85 -5.44
N LYS A 23 16.52 -2.28 -6.48
CA LYS A 23 17.46 -1.43 -7.23
C LYS A 23 17.19 -1.57 -8.71
N GLN A 24 17.01 -0.45 -9.42
CA GLN A 24 16.79 -0.42 -10.88
C GLN A 24 15.73 -1.45 -11.31
N SER A 25 14.59 -1.41 -10.64
CA SER A 25 13.58 -2.45 -10.71
C SER A 25 12.23 -1.88 -11.15
N THR A 26 11.36 -2.75 -11.64
CA THR A 26 10.00 -2.38 -12.02
C THR A 26 9.00 -3.39 -11.47
N ILE A 27 7.92 -2.89 -10.88
CA ILE A 27 6.72 -3.64 -10.52
C ILE A 27 5.59 -3.06 -11.36
N SER A 28 4.89 -3.91 -12.13
CA SER A 28 3.81 -3.41 -12.99
C SER A 28 2.60 -4.34 -13.06
N GLY A 29 1.43 -3.73 -13.25
CA GLY A 29 0.18 -4.43 -13.56
C GLY A 29 -0.40 -5.28 -12.42
N LEU A 30 0.06 -5.11 -11.17
CA LEU A 30 -0.50 -5.84 -10.04
C LEU A 30 -1.89 -5.30 -9.70
N ASN A 31 -2.84 -6.22 -9.53
CA ASN A 31 -4.20 -5.94 -9.08
C ASN A 31 -4.39 -6.52 -7.67
N VAL A 32 -4.36 -5.64 -6.67
CA VAL A 32 -4.43 -5.97 -5.24
C VAL A 32 -5.83 -5.68 -4.72
N LYS A 33 -6.34 -6.55 -3.84
CA LYS A 33 -7.65 -6.38 -3.20
C LYS A 33 -7.59 -6.57 -1.70
N ASN A 34 -8.33 -5.74 -0.98
CA ASN A 34 -8.67 -5.86 0.44
C ASN A 34 -7.45 -6.09 1.35
N THR A 35 -6.47 -5.19 1.29
CA THR A 35 -5.28 -5.26 2.14
C THR A 35 -5.66 -5.20 3.63
N PRO A 36 -5.00 -5.99 4.51
CA PRO A 36 -5.36 -6.02 5.93
C PRO A 36 -5.15 -4.69 6.67
N VAL A 37 -4.13 -3.94 6.26
CA VAL A 37 -3.70 -2.56 6.62
C VAL A 37 -2.92 -2.03 5.39
N GLN A 38 -1.74 -1.41 5.53
CA GLN A 38 -0.98 -0.80 4.44
C GLN A 38 -0.64 -1.78 3.30
N GLY A 39 -0.67 -1.26 2.08
CA GLY A 39 -0.36 -1.89 0.81
C GLY A 39 1.13 -2.07 0.60
N PHE A 40 1.75 -1.20 -0.21
CA PHE A 40 3.18 -1.28 -0.53
C PHE A 40 4.01 -0.49 0.47
N SER A 41 4.82 -1.18 1.26
CA SER A 41 5.92 -0.57 1.99
C SER A 41 7.16 -0.55 1.09
N ILE A 42 7.53 0.65 0.63
CA ILE A 42 8.71 0.91 -0.20
C ILE A 42 9.79 1.48 0.70
N ASN A 43 10.89 0.75 0.88
CA ASN A 43 11.95 1.20 1.79
C ASN A 43 13.35 0.85 1.28
N SER A 44 14.31 1.75 1.45
CA SER A 44 15.70 1.54 1.05
C SER A 44 15.85 1.18 -0.43
N ALA A 45 14.94 1.68 -1.27
CA ALA A 45 14.89 1.42 -2.71
C ALA A 45 15.59 2.53 -3.51
N THR A 46 16.13 2.18 -4.67
CA THR A 46 16.81 3.11 -5.59
C THR A 46 16.35 2.83 -7.01
N ASP A 47 15.80 3.83 -7.69
CA ASP A 47 15.31 3.74 -9.07
C ASP A 47 14.28 2.60 -9.24
N LEU A 48 13.21 2.63 -8.43
CA LEU A 48 12.10 1.69 -8.51
C LEU A 48 10.91 2.36 -9.22
N VAL A 49 10.42 1.70 -10.27
CA VAL A 49 9.19 2.08 -10.97
C VAL A 49 8.04 1.17 -10.52
N LEU A 50 6.94 1.76 -10.08
CA LEU A 50 5.66 1.09 -9.88
C LEU A 50 4.66 1.63 -10.90
N ASP A 51 4.26 0.81 -11.86
CA ASP A 51 3.40 1.25 -12.96
C ASP A 51 2.10 0.44 -13.06
N SER A 52 0.98 1.12 -13.31
CA SER A 52 -0.31 0.48 -13.57
C SER A 52 -0.73 -0.45 -12.42
N ILE A 53 -0.50 -0.01 -11.19
CA ILE A 53 -0.89 -0.74 -9.97
C ILE A 53 -2.34 -0.38 -9.63
N THR A 54 -3.17 -1.41 -9.44
CA THR A 54 -4.52 -1.25 -8.91
C THR A 54 -4.56 -1.74 -7.47
N ILE A 55 -5.08 -0.91 -6.56
CA ILE A 55 -5.44 -1.34 -5.20
C ILE A 55 -6.92 -1.01 -4.99
N ASP A 56 -7.72 -2.06 -4.84
CA ASP A 56 -9.15 -1.93 -4.56
C ASP A 56 -9.46 -2.48 -3.16
N ASN A 57 -9.50 -1.57 -2.21
CA ASN A 57 -9.96 -1.78 -0.84
C ASN A 57 -11.36 -1.20 -0.62
N SER A 58 -12.16 -0.93 -1.66
CA SER A 58 -13.49 -0.33 -1.50
C SER A 58 -14.44 -1.15 -0.60
N ALA A 59 -14.22 -2.46 -0.47
CA ALA A 59 -14.97 -3.29 0.48
C ALA A 59 -14.68 -2.96 1.96
N GLY A 60 -13.64 -2.15 2.21
CA GLY A 60 -13.28 -1.63 3.54
C GLY A 60 -14.06 -0.38 3.94
N ASP A 61 -14.86 0.22 3.06
CA ASP A 61 -15.67 1.37 3.44
C ASP A 61 -16.79 0.94 4.40
N GLY A 62 -16.93 1.64 5.53
CA GLY A 62 -18.00 1.42 6.50
C GLY A 62 -17.51 1.31 7.95
N ASP A 63 -18.48 1.15 8.87
CA ASP A 63 -18.20 0.95 10.29
C ASP A 63 -17.44 -0.37 10.50
N ASP A 64 -16.47 -0.34 11.42
CA ASP A 64 -15.54 -1.45 11.68
C ASP A 64 -14.78 -1.95 10.44
N GLY A 65 -14.74 -1.14 9.38
CA GLY A 65 -14.11 -1.43 8.10
C GLY A 65 -12.59 -1.23 8.07
N GLY A 66 -12.09 -1.00 6.87
CA GLY A 66 -10.68 -0.72 6.60
C GLY A 66 -10.23 0.59 7.24
N HIS A 67 -9.02 0.57 7.80
CA HIS A 67 -8.37 1.73 8.37
C HIS A 67 -6.85 1.51 8.28
N ASN A 68 -6.06 2.57 8.04
CA ASN A 68 -4.63 2.48 7.75
C ASN A 68 -4.31 1.52 6.60
N THR A 69 -5.11 1.63 5.54
CA THR A 69 -4.96 0.88 4.28
C THR A 69 -4.21 1.69 3.23
N ASP A 70 -3.15 2.35 3.65
CA ASP A 70 -2.28 3.22 2.87
C ASP A 70 -1.84 2.48 1.59
N ALA A 71 -1.82 3.14 0.44
CA ALA A 71 -1.49 2.45 -0.82
C ALA A 71 0.02 2.29 -1.01
N PHE A 72 0.77 3.38 -0.88
CA PHE A 72 2.22 3.43 -1.02
C PHE A 72 2.87 4.21 0.13
N ASP A 73 3.56 3.51 1.03
CA ASP A 73 4.40 4.12 2.07
C ASP A 73 5.84 4.18 1.55
N VAL A 74 6.41 5.38 1.36
CA VAL A 74 7.77 5.54 0.85
C VAL A 74 8.71 6.07 1.92
N GLY A 75 9.65 5.22 2.37
CA GLY A 75 10.70 5.59 3.32
C GLY A 75 12.10 5.40 2.75
N SER A 76 13.06 6.22 3.17
CA SER A 76 14.50 6.02 2.91
C SER A 76 14.85 5.60 1.47
N SER A 77 14.19 6.18 0.46
CA SER A 77 14.31 5.74 -0.93
C SER A 77 14.58 6.93 -1.87
N THR A 78 15.15 6.67 -3.03
CA THR A 78 15.43 7.69 -4.06
C THR A 78 15.07 7.18 -5.45
N GLY A 79 14.65 8.08 -6.35
CA GLY A 79 14.28 7.71 -7.71
C GLY A 79 13.02 6.84 -7.82
N ILE A 80 12.06 6.99 -6.89
CA ILE A 80 10.80 6.24 -6.94
C ILE A 80 9.84 6.91 -7.92
N THR A 81 9.37 6.15 -8.90
CA THR A 81 8.35 6.60 -9.85
C THR A 81 7.11 5.75 -9.68
N ILE A 82 5.98 6.38 -9.38
CA ILE A 82 4.67 5.72 -9.33
C ILE A 82 3.80 6.33 -10.42
N SER A 83 3.32 5.52 -11.35
CA SER A 83 2.55 5.98 -12.51
C SER A 83 1.33 5.11 -12.78
N ASN A 84 0.27 5.73 -13.31
CA ASN A 84 -0.95 5.04 -13.75
C ASN A 84 -1.63 4.18 -12.66
N ALA A 85 -1.48 4.56 -11.40
CA ALA A 85 -2.10 3.85 -10.29
C ALA A 85 -3.61 4.16 -10.18
N ASP A 86 -4.42 3.14 -9.87
CA ASP A 86 -5.86 3.26 -9.59
C ASP A 86 -6.14 2.74 -8.18
N ILE A 87 -6.49 3.65 -7.27
CA ILE A 87 -6.48 3.39 -5.83
C ILE A 87 -7.84 3.75 -5.22
N LYS A 88 -8.42 2.78 -4.50
CA LYS A 88 -9.57 2.95 -3.61
C LYS A 88 -9.20 2.39 -2.26
N ASN A 89 -9.11 3.23 -1.24
CA ASN A 89 -8.70 2.86 0.10
C ASN A 89 -9.25 3.82 1.15
N GLN A 90 -8.92 3.57 2.42
CA GLN A 90 -9.41 4.32 3.59
C GLN A 90 -8.33 5.15 4.29
N ASP A 91 -7.16 5.32 3.66
CA ASP A 91 -6.04 6.10 4.22
C ASP A 91 -5.22 6.70 3.07
N ASP A 92 -3.99 7.16 3.33
CA ASP A 92 -3.16 7.84 2.34
C ASP A 92 -2.99 7.04 1.04
N CYS A 93 -3.20 7.74 -0.09
CA CYS A 93 -2.85 7.20 -1.41
C CYS A 93 -1.32 7.16 -1.60
N LEU A 94 -0.60 8.08 -0.97
CA LEU A 94 0.86 8.15 -0.94
C LEU A 94 1.30 8.85 0.36
N ALA A 95 2.23 8.25 1.09
CA ALA A 95 2.83 8.80 2.30
C ALA A 95 4.37 8.78 2.23
#